data_AF-A0A1C5RQM6-F1
#
_entry.id   AF-A0A1C5RQM6-F1
#
_cell.length_a   1.000
_cell.length_b   1.000
_cell.length_c   1.000
_cell.angle_alpha   90.00
_cell.angle_beta   90.00
_cell.angle_gamma   90.00
#
_symmetry.space_group_name_H-M   'P 1'
#
loop_
_entity.id
_entity.type
_entity.pdbx_description
1 polymer ?
#
loop_
_entity_poly.entity_id
_entity_poly.type
_entity_poly.pdbx_seq_one_letter_code
_entity_poly.pdbx_strand_id
1 'polypeptide(L)'
;MRLVIKDYLSQLKEKDELDFLICDLLLQMGYITDNRPETGNRQYGVDIRARKGREILLGVIKQGRLNRANWDSGPNAVRQSVNEIRDTYIRQMTEDDQKKQIRIVVITNDMMDEAVRIAWDSYVDENAKWGRKNITMEFWNIDKLVDDVQKYLFEENLFGAEWQSLLRKALYFIEESDYRNYYFERIIDGYLSGISTADKPKIRDKKLAGLYMATQMIAQYASDAHINKIAIMVTEYLIIRYWKYLLEHQLFEKKAYTEWLIKFLKAYEKWNEQYYDAVRPCCEDENQLPLYHSVEQRMILYEMIGYLTTYAYYQCCKNEKDRDSWAKGANVYNSVMNLIRNHPQFLYPPYDEHIGIISMLYRLMDHVGNQNDIRYLMDQQCTRLVMEYRMHKRYPAPSDTFEEALSIYQNQENDYNCSGLWGGMLQWMVLMDQGELYEKCKWNLQEDFKDVTKCVWFLRAEEELKLYDAYAMNLAGDGTCFEVEDDFESLKKQIQFVREQYKEESFSYETYSFPALEFIVSRYYGYSVRIRRE
;
A
#
# COMPACT_ATOMS: atom_id res chain seq x y z
N MET A 1 -7.50 5.16 -10.86
CA MET A 1 -7.77 3.78 -11.32
C MET A 1 -7.46 3.54 -12.80
N ARG A 2 -7.94 4.36 -13.75
CA ARG A 2 -7.75 4.19 -15.21
C ARG A 2 -6.36 3.71 -15.67
N LEU A 3 -5.29 4.38 -15.21
CA LEU A 3 -3.91 4.04 -15.59
C LEU A 3 -3.47 2.66 -15.09
N VAL A 4 -3.93 2.25 -13.91
CA VAL A 4 -3.61 0.95 -13.32
C VAL A 4 -4.28 -0.19 -14.11
N ILE A 5 -5.56 0.00 -14.47
CA ILE A 5 -6.29 -0.91 -15.36
C ILE A 5 -5.59 -0.99 -16.71
N LYS A 6 -5.20 0.14 -17.29
CA LYS A 6 -4.49 0.19 -18.58
C LYS A 6 -3.19 -0.60 -18.53
N ASP A 7 -2.37 -0.39 -17.51
CA ASP A 7 -1.13 -1.13 -17.30
C ASP A 7 -1.40 -2.64 -17.21
N TYR A 8 -2.40 -3.06 -16.44
CA TYR A 8 -2.79 -4.47 -16.33
C TYR A 8 -3.25 -5.08 -17.66
N LEU A 9 -4.21 -4.44 -18.34
CA LEU A 9 -4.77 -4.91 -19.61
C LEU A 9 -3.70 -5.04 -20.70
N SER A 10 -2.73 -4.13 -20.73
CA SER A 10 -1.61 -4.17 -21.68
C SER A 10 -0.73 -5.43 -21.55
N GLN A 11 -0.72 -6.07 -20.37
CA GLN A 11 0.10 -7.26 -20.11
C GLN A 11 -0.61 -8.57 -20.50
N LEU A 12 -1.92 -8.53 -20.77
CA LEU A 12 -2.70 -9.73 -21.08
C LEU A 12 -2.31 -10.34 -22.43
N LYS A 13 -2.28 -11.67 -22.47
CA LYS A 13 -2.18 -12.46 -23.70
C LYS A 13 -3.53 -12.54 -24.40
N GLU A 14 -3.49 -12.82 -25.69
CA GLU A 14 -4.69 -13.01 -26.51
C GLU A 14 -5.55 -14.15 -25.96
N LYS A 15 -4.92 -15.31 -25.76
CA LYS A 15 -5.56 -16.56 -25.33
C LYS A 15 -5.60 -16.73 -23.82
N ASP A 16 -6.70 -17.29 -23.35
CA ASP A 16 -6.98 -17.66 -21.95
C ASP A 16 -6.90 -16.48 -20.96
N GLU A 17 -6.89 -15.25 -21.47
CA GLU A 17 -6.65 -14.03 -20.70
C GLU A 17 -7.51 -12.87 -21.22
N LEU A 18 -7.11 -12.23 -22.33
CA LEU A 18 -7.87 -11.11 -22.91
C LEU A 18 -9.22 -11.59 -23.44
N ASP A 19 -9.27 -12.73 -24.12
CA ASP A 19 -10.50 -13.37 -24.59
C ASP A 19 -11.51 -13.68 -23.49
N PHE A 20 -11.06 -14.23 -22.35
CA PHE A 20 -11.92 -14.46 -21.18
C PHE A 20 -12.42 -13.14 -20.57
N LEU A 21 -11.53 -12.15 -20.42
CA LEU A 21 -11.91 -10.84 -19.92
C LEU A 21 -12.95 -10.16 -20.82
N ILE A 22 -12.81 -10.26 -22.13
CA ILE A 22 -13.80 -9.71 -23.08
C ILE A 22 -15.12 -10.50 -22.99
N CYS A 23 -15.09 -11.82 -22.82
CA CYS A 23 -16.31 -12.59 -22.60
C CYS A 23 -17.08 -12.11 -21.37
N ASP A 24 -16.39 -11.94 -20.25
CA ASP A 24 -16.99 -11.47 -19.00
C ASP A 24 -17.48 -10.03 -19.13
N LEU A 25 -16.71 -9.15 -19.79
CA LEU A 25 -17.11 -7.78 -20.07
C LEU A 25 -18.38 -7.72 -20.92
N LEU A 26 -18.46 -8.50 -22.00
CA LEU A 26 -19.64 -8.58 -22.87
C LEU A 26 -20.87 -9.11 -22.10
N LEU A 27 -20.68 -10.09 -21.21
CA LEU A 27 -21.73 -10.59 -20.34
C LEU A 27 -22.28 -9.48 -19.44
N GLN A 28 -21.41 -8.69 -18.80
CA GLN A 28 -21.81 -7.54 -17.98
C GLN A 28 -22.45 -6.41 -18.80
N MET A 29 -22.05 -6.24 -20.06
CA MET A 29 -22.72 -5.34 -21.02
C MET A 29 -24.11 -5.85 -21.46
N GLY A 30 -24.54 -7.03 -21.00
CA GLY A 30 -25.83 -7.64 -21.27
C GLY A 30 -25.88 -8.46 -22.57
N TYR A 31 -24.74 -8.91 -23.09
CA TYR A 31 -24.70 -9.92 -24.14
C TYR A 31 -24.74 -11.33 -23.54
N ILE A 32 -25.17 -12.29 -24.33
CA ILE A 32 -25.01 -13.72 -24.04
C ILE A 32 -23.90 -14.24 -24.94
N THR A 33 -22.82 -14.75 -24.35
CA THR A 33 -21.71 -15.37 -25.09
C THR A 33 -22.09 -16.82 -25.42
N ASP A 34 -22.01 -17.18 -26.70
CA ASP A 34 -22.43 -18.51 -27.16
C ASP A 34 -21.36 -19.57 -26.89
N ASN A 35 -20.09 -19.15 -26.94
CA ASN A 35 -18.94 -20.01 -26.89
C ASN A 35 -17.92 -19.37 -25.93
N ARG A 36 -17.34 -20.15 -25.01
CA ARG A 36 -16.04 -19.79 -24.42
C ARG A 36 -14.95 -20.22 -25.42
N PRO A 37 -13.85 -19.45 -25.54
CA PRO A 37 -12.71 -19.85 -26.37
C PRO A 37 -12.25 -21.27 -25.98
N GLU A 38 -12.37 -22.24 -26.88
CA GLU A 38 -11.86 -23.60 -26.71
C GLU A 38 -10.83 -23.92 -27.78
N THR A 39 -9.74 -24.58 -27.38
CA THR A 39 -8.62 -24.93 -28.26
C THR A 39 -9.02 -26.08 -29.20
N GLY A 40 -8.87 -25.89 -30.52
CA GLY A 40 -8.78 -27.01 -31.49
C GLY A 40 -9.81 -27.05 -32.62
N ASN A 41 -10.84 -26.19 -32.63
CA ASN A 41 -11.78 -26.12 -33.75
C ASN A 41 -11.50 -24.92 -34.67
N ARG A 42 -11.73 -25.09 -35.97
CA ARG A 42 -11.58 -24.01 -36.98
C ARG A 42 -12.73 -23.02 -36.81
N GLN A 43 -12.43 -21.83 -36.29
CA GLN A 43 -13.46 -20.82 -35.95
C GLN A 43 -13.66 -19.73 -37.04
N TYR A 44 -13.18 -19.96 -38.27
CA TYR A 44 -13.37 -19.08 -39.45
C TYR A 44 -13.22 -17.57 -39.13
N GLY A 45 -12.18 -17.23 -38.37
CA GLY A 45 -11.84 -15.85 -38.00
C GLY A 45 -12.60 -15.25 -36.81
N VAL A 46 -13.56 -15.95 -36.19
CA VAL A 46 -14.29 -15.45 -35.00
C VAL A 46 -13.70 -16.02 -33.71
N ASP A 47 -13.13 -15.17 -32.86
CA ASP A 47 -12.63 -15.57 -31.54
C ASP A 47 -13.75 -15.57 -30.47
N ILE A 48 -14.67 -14.60 -30.55
CA ILE A 48 -15.83 -14.51 -29.65
C ILE A 48 -17.11 -14.30 -30.44
N ARG A 49 -18.16 -15.03 -30.08
CA ARG A 49 -19.53 -14.76 -30.54
C ARG A 49 -20.44 -14.43 -29.36
N ALA A 50 -21.11 -13.28 -29.47
CA ALA A 50 -22.01 -12.77 -28.45
C ALA A 50 -23.31 -12.25 -29.08
N ARG A 51 -24.44 -12.38 -28.37
CA ARG A 51 -25.76 -11.95 -28.86
C ARG A 51 -26.46 -11.05 -27.85
N LYS A 52 -27.12 -9.99 -28.34
CA LYS A 52 -27.96 -9.10 -27.53
C LYS A 52 -29.20 -8.69 -28.32
N GLY A 53 -30.36 -9.25 -27.97
CA GLY A 53 -31.61 -9.03 -28.71
C GLY A 53 -31.49 -9.42 -30.19
N ARG A 54 -31.60 -8.44 -31.10
CA ARG A 54 -31.47 -8.63 -32.55
C ARG A 54 -30.07 -8.30 -33.09
N GLU A 55 -29.06 -8.23 -32.23
CA GLU A 55 -27.66 -8.03 -32.60
C GLU A 55 -26.83 -9.29 -32.35
N ILE A 56 -25.92 -9.59 -33.29
CA ILE A 56 -24.84 -10.56 -33.14
C ILE A 56 -23.51 -9.83 -33.26
N LEU A 57 -22.70 -9.93 -32.22
CA LEU A 57 -21.33 -9.44 -32.16
C LEU A 57 -20.37 -10.60 -32.46
N LEU A 58 -19.46 -10.38 -33.40
CA LEU A 58 -18.37 -11.27 -33.78
C LEU A 58 -17.05 -10.57 -33.47
N GLY A 59 -16.35 -11.04 -32.45
CA GLY A 59 -15.08 -10.49 -31.99
C GLY A 59 -13.90 -11.18 -32.66
N VAL A 60 -12.93 -10.37 -33.13
CA VAL A 60 -11.59 -10.80 -33.53
C VAL A 60 -10.62 -10.19 -32.53
N ILE A 61 -9.88 -11.00 -31.79
CA ILE A 61 -9.00 -10.55 -30.72
C ILE A 61 -7.55 -10.64 -31.19
N LYS A 62 -6.79 -9.58 -30.98
CA LYS A 62 -5.34 -9.59 -31.18
C LYS A 62 -4.59 -8.98 -30.01
N GLN A 63 -3.52 -9.66 -29.60
CA GLN A 63 -2.59 -9.08 -28.63
C GLN A 63 -1.68 -8.02 -29.28
N GLY A 64 -1.57 -6.87 -28.62
CA GLY A 64 -0.64 -5.81 -28.96
C GLY A 64 -1.10 -4.89 -30.09
N ARG A 65 -0.20 -4.00 -30.50
CA ARG A 65 -0.47 -2.94 -31.47
C ARG A 65 -0.83 -3.48 -32.85
N LEU A 66 -1.89 -2.94 -33.46
CA LEU A 66 -2.23 -3.21 -34.85
C LEU A 66 -1.33 -2.39 -35.77
N ASN A 67 -0.47 -3.07 -36.52
CA ASN A 67 0.52 -2.51 -37.43
C ASN A 67 0.39 -3.18 -38.82
N ARG A 68 1.19 -2.74 -39.80
CA ARG A 68 1.09 -3.26 -41.17
C ARG A 68 1.33 -4.77 -41.27
N ALA A 69 2.17 -5.34 -40.40
CA ALA A 69 2.51 -6.75 -40.45
C ALA A 69 1.35 -7.64 -39.97
N ASN A 70 0.65 -7.27 -38.89
CA ASN A 70 -0.48 -8.07 -38.40
C ASN A 70 -1.85 -7.63 -38.97
N TRP A 71 -1.92 -6.51 -39.68
CA TRP A 71 -3.11 -6.10 -40.42
C TRP A 71 -3.38 -7.01 -41.63
N ASP A 72 -2.40 -7.22 -42.50
CA ASP A 72 -2.60 -7.88 -43.81
C ASP A 72 -1.50 -8.88 -44.21
N SER A 73 -0.46 -9.07 -43.40
CA SER A 73 0.67 -9.94 -43.78
C SER A 73 0.53 -11.33 -43.17
N GLY A 74 -0.25 -12.19 -43.84
CA GLY A 74 -0.28 -13.64 -43.59
C GLY A 74 -1.64 -14.20 -43.16
N PRO A 75 -1.72 -15.53 -42.93
CA PRO A 75 -2.99 -16.21 -42.68
C PRO A 75 -3.66 -15.83 -41.35
N ASN A 76 -2.89 -15.36 -40.36
CA ASN A 76 -3.40 -14.96 -39.05
C ASN A 76 -3.61 -13.44 -38.91
N ALA A 77 -3.54 -12.71 -40.03
CA ALA A 77 -3.72 -11.26 -40.05
C ALA A 77 -5.18 -10.88 -39.80
N VAL A 78 -5.40 -9.69 -39.24
CA VAL A 78 -6.76 -9.21 -38.90
C VAL A 78 -7.64 -9.15 -40.13
N ARG A 79 -7.15 -8.58 -41.24
CA ARG A 79 -7.92 -8.49 -42.49
C ARG A 79 -8.33 -9.86 -43.00
N GLN A 80 -7.45 -10.85 -42.88
CA GLN A 80 -7.75 -12.22 -43.28
C GLN A 80 -8.88 -12.79 -42.39
N SER A 81 -8.77 -12.63 -41.08
CA SER A 81 -9.80 -13.12 -40.14
C SER A 81 -11.16 -12.48 -40.43
N VAL A 82 -11.22 -11.17 -40.65
CA VAL A 82 -12.47 -10.47 -40.99
C VAL A 82 -13.02 -10.90 -42.35
N ASN A 83 -12.16 -11.18 -43.33
CA ASN A 83 -12.58 -11.75 -44.61
C ASN A 83 -13.17 -13.17 -44.42
N GLU A 84 -12.58 -14.02 -43.59
CA GLU A 84 -13.12 -15.37 -43.29
C GLU A 84 -14.51 -15.29 -42.64
N ILE A 85 -14.71 -14.33 -41.72
CA ILE A 85 -16.01 -14.06 -41.11
C ILE A 85 -17.04 -13.79 -42.20
N ARG A 86 -16.71 -12.87 -43.10
CA ARG A 86 -17.61 -12.42 -44.16
C ARG A 86 -17.89 -13.51 -45.20
N ASP A 87 -16.83 -14.16 -45.67
CA ASP A 87 -16.89 -15.04 -46.83
C ASP A 87 -17.37 -16.45 -46.47
N THR A 88 -17.11 -16.88 -45.22
CA THR A 88 -17.42 -18.22 -44.76
C THR A 88 -18.39 -18.21 -43.57
N TYR A 89 -18.06 -17.53 -42.47
CA TYR A 89 -18.80 -17.67 -41.20
C TYR A 89 -20.25 -17.19 -41.31
N ILE A 90 -20.47 -15.98 -41.83
CA ILE A 90 -21.82 -15.39 -41.97
C ILE A 90 -22.70 -16.24 -42.90
N ARG A 91 -22.13 -16.87 -43.93
CA ARG A 91 -22.88 -17.74 -44.85
C ARG A 91 -23.35 -19.03 -44.18
N GLN A 92 -22.60 -19.52 -43.20
CA GLN A 92 -22.91 -20.73 -42.44
C GLN A 92 -23.85 -20.48 -41.25
N MET A 93 -24.14 -19.21 -40.92
CA MET A 93 -25.13 -18.88 -39.89
C MET A 93 -26.55 -19.32 -40.29
N THR A 94 -27.38 -19.63 -39.30
CA THR A 94 -28.81 -19.93 -39.48
C THR A 94 -29.55 -18.76 -40.13
N GLU A 95 -30.65 -19.04 -40.84
CA GLU A 95 -31.46 -18.00 -41.48
C GLU A 95 -31.95 -16.93 -40.49
N ASP A 96 -32.23 -17.31 -39.25
CA ASP A 96 -32.69 -16.37 -38.22
C ASP A 96 -31.57 -15.51 -37.65
N ASP A 97 -30.38 -16.07 -37.45
CA ASP A 97 -29.20 -15.28 -37.08
C ASP A 97 -28.78 -14.35 -38.21
N GLN A 98 -28.95 -14.78 -39.45
CA GLN A 98 -28.72 -13.94 -40.63
C GLN A 98 -29.67 -12.72 -40.68
N LYS A 99 -30.87 -12.77 -40.12
CA LYS A 99 -31.79 -11.61 -40.09
C LYS A 99 -31.41 -10.55 -39.05
N LYS A 100 -30.48 -10.87 -38.14
CA LYS A 100 -30.01 -9.97 -37.07
C LYS A 100 -28.98 -8.98 -37.61
N GLN A 101 -28.79 -7.87 -36.89
CA GLN A 101 -27.71 -6.93 -37.14
C GLN A 101 -26.37 -7.60 -36.80
N ILE A 102 -25.42 -7.58 -37.73
CA ILE A 102 -24.10 -8.18 -37.54
C ILE A 102 -23.10 -7.05 -37.26
N ARG A 103 -22.42 -7.16 -36.13
CA ARG A 103 -21.36 -6.26 -35.69
C ARG A 103 -20.06 -7.04 -35.59
N ILE A 104 -19.06 -6.66 -36.36
CA ILE A 104 -17.71 -7.24 -36.29
C ILE A 104 -16.84 -6.27 -35.50
N VAL A 105 -16.19 -6.77 -34.46
CA VAL A 105 -15.33 -5.95 -33.61
C VAL A 105 -13.94 -6.53 -33.59
N VAL A 106 -12.96 -5.73 -34.01
CA VAL A 106 -11.54 -6.06 -33.82
C VAL A 106 -11.10 -5.47 -32.50
N ILE A 107 -10.60 -6.31 -31.59
CA ILE A 107 -10.28 -5.95 -30.22
C ILE A 107 -8.79 -6.14 -29.98
N THR A 108 -8.12 -5.10 -29.49
CA THR A 108 -6.70 -5.16 -29.12
C THR A 108 -6.44 -4.52 -27.79
N ASN A 109 -5.52 -5.09 -27.01
CA ASN A 109 -5.03 -4.47 -25.77
C ASN A 109 -3.89 -3.46 -26.00
N ASP A 110 -3.89 -2.79 -27.15
CA ASP A 110 -3.00 -1.68 -27.51
C ASP A 110 -3.71 -0.79 -28.56
N MET A 111 -2.98 0.11 -29.22
CA MET A 111 -3.46 1.05 -30.23
C MET A 111 -3.27 0.51 -31.66
N MET A 112 -3.93 1.17 -32.61
CA MET A 112 -3.67 1.01 -34.04
C MET A 112 -2.66 2.06 -34.50
N ASP A 113 -1.68 1.66 -35.32
CA ASP A 113 -0.78 2.60 -35.97
C ASP A 113 -1.54 3.49 -36.97
N GLU A 114 -1.20 4.78 -37.02
CA GLU A 114 -1.75 5.72 -38.00
C GLU A 114 -1.53 5.24 -39.44
N ALA A 115 -0.42 4.55 -39.69
CA ALA A 115 -0.08 3.96 -40.98
C ALA A 115 -1.01 2.83 -41.44
N VAL A 116 -1.83 2.27 -40.53
CA VAL A 116 -2.87 1.27 -40.81
C VAL A 116 -4.26 1.91 -40.82
N ARG A 117 -4.46 3.01 -40.08
CA ARG A 117 -5.78 3.64 -39.89
C ARG A 117 -6.52 3.94 -41.18
N ILE A 118 -5.84 4.55 -42.16
CA ILE A 118 -6.43 4.85 -43.47
C ILE A 118 -6.87 3.57 -44.20
N ALA A 119 -6.05 2.51 -44.11
CA ALA A 119 -6.36 1.22 -44.74
C ALA A 119 -7.51 0.50 -44.04
N TRP A 120 -7.58 0.60 -42.70
CA TRP A 120 -8.70 0.11 -41.90
C TRP A 120 -10.00 0.84 -42.26
N ASP A 121 -10.01 2.18 -42.22
CA ASP A 121 -11.19 3.00 -42.49
C ASP A 121 -11.72 2.73 -43.91
N SER A 122 -10.83 2.70 -44.90
CA SER A 122 -11.20 2.34 -46.29
C SER A 122 -11.77 0.93 -46.38
N TYR A 123 -11.19 -0.03 -45.67
CA TYR A 123 -11.69 -1.39 -45.64
C TYR A 123 -13.07 -1.48 -44.97
N VAL A 124 -13.30 -0.74 -43.88
CA VAL A 124 -14.61 -0.68 -43.22
C VAL A 124 -15.67 -0.12 -44.17
N ASP A 125 -15.36 0.97 -44.87
CA ASP A 125 -16.29 1.60 -45.81
C ASP A 125 -16.63 0.69 -47.00
N GLU A 126 -15.64 0.03 -47.59
CA GLU A 126 -15.83 -0.93 -48.69
C GLU A 126 -16.66 -2.15 -48.27
N ASN A 127 -16.64 -2.51 -46.98
CA ASN A 127 -17.25 -3.72 -46.45
C ASN A 127 -18.45 -3.48 -45.54
N ALA A 128 -18.92 -2.24 -45.44
CA ALA A 128 -20.10 -1.87 -44.65
C ALA A 128 -21.39 -2.55 -45.14
N LYS A 129 -21.41 -3.09 -46.38
CA LYS A 129 -22.55 -3.82 -46.95
C LYS A 129 -22.14 -5.21 -47.41
N TRP A 130 -22.91 -6.20 -46.99
CA TRP A 130 -22.78 -7.58 -47.47
C TRP A 130 -24.12 -8.09 -48.00
N GLY A 131 -24.20 -8.24 -49.33
CA GLY A 131 -25.47 -8.47 -50.01
C GLY A 131 -26.43 -7.30 -49.79
N ARG A 132 -27.55 -7.54 -49.09
CA ARG A 132 -28.54 -6.50 -48.71
C ARG A 132 -28.44 -6.05 -47.25
N LYS A 133 -27.44 -6.52 -46.49
CA LYS A 133 -27.28 -6.25 -45.06
C LYS A 133 -26.22 -5.20 -44.81
N ASN A 134 -26.43 -4.41 -43.77
CA ASN A 134 -25.39 -3.53 -43.22
C ASN A 134 -24.60 -4.32 -42.17
N ILE A 135 -23.28 -4.32 -42.30
CA ILE A 135 -22.35 -4.84 -41.31
C ILE A 135 -21.67 -3.65 -40.65
N THR A 136 -21.73 -3.58 -39.32
CA THR A 136 -20.98 -2.56 -38.57
C THR A 136 -19.63 -3.14 -38.20
N MET A 137 -18.55 -2.49 -38.60
CA MET A 137 -17.19 -2.88 -38.20
C MET A 137 -16.60 -1.82 -37.27
N GLU A 138 -16.01 -2.27 -36.16
CA GLU A 138 -15.42 -1.40 -35.16
C GLU A 138 -14.05 -1.89 -34.72
N PHE A 139 -13.26 -0.96 -34.21
CA PHE A 139 -11.98 -1.24 -33.56
C PHE A 139 -12.04 -0.82 -32.10
N TRP A 140 -11.83 -1.77 -31.18
CA TRP A 140 -11.74 -1.52 -29.75
C TRP A 140 -10.28 -1.57 -29.33
N ASN A 141 -9.73 -0.38 -29.06
CA ASN A 141 -8.37 -0.23 -28.56
C ASN A 141 -8.31 -0.31 -27.03
N ILE A 142 -7.09 -0.27 -26.48
CA ILE A 142 -6.89 -0.31 -25.04
C ILE A 142 -7.65 0.77 -24.27
N ASP A 143 -7.77 2.00 -24.80
CA ASP A 143 -8.45 3.09 -24.09
C ASP A 143 -9.95 2.83 -23.95
N LYS A 144 -10.58 2.31 -25.02
CA LYS A 144 -11.97 1.86 -24.97
C LYS A 144 -12.17 0.69 -24.02
N LEU A 145 -11.25 -0.29 -24.03
CA LEU A 145 -11.33 -1.42 -23.09
C LEU A 145 -11.25 -0.97 -21.64
N VAL A 146 -10.38 -0.02 -21.32
CA VAL A 146 -10.31 0.56 -19.98
C VAL A 146 -11.64 1.23 -19.61
N ASP A 147 -12.22 2.02 -20.50
CA ASP A 147 -13.50 2.69 -20.26
C ASP A 147 -14.64 1.69 -20.02
N ASP A 148 -14.72 0.63 -20.85
CA ASP A 148 -15.74 -0.39 -20.72
C ASP A 148 -15.54 -1.24 -19.46
N VAL A 149 -14.29 -1.59 -19.10
CA VAL A 149 -13.97 -2.31 -17.85
C VAL A 149 -14.42 -1.49 -16.65
N GLN A 150 -14.04 -0.21 -16.57
CA GLN A 150 -14.45 0.66 -15.46
C GLN A 150 -15.96 0.80 -15.34
N LYS A 151 -16.67 0.76 -16.48
CA LYS A 151 -18.11 0.98 -16.51
C LYS A 151 -18.93 -0.27 -16.24
N TYR A 152 -18.51 -1.42 -16.75
CA TYR A 152 -19.35 -2.63 -16.79
C TYR A 152 -18.75 -3.79 -16.02
N LEU A 153 -17.43 -3.89 -15.89
CA LEU A 153 -16.82 -5.03 -15.21
C LEU A 153 -16.53 -4.67 -13.76
N PHE A 154 -17.17 -5.38 -12.83
CA PHE A 154 -16.77 -5.31 -11.42
C PHE A 154 -15.29 -5.66 -11.32
N GLU A 155 -14.52 -4.77 -10.70
CA GLU A 155 -13.06 -4.81 -10.75
C GLU A 155 -12.49 -6.14 -10.20
N GLU A 156 -13.19 -6.82 -9.29
CA GLU A 156 -12.80 -8.14 -8.77
C GLU A 156 -12.86 -9.27 -9.81
N ASN A 157 -13.72 -9.15 -10.82
CA ASN A 157 -13.85 -10.12 -11.91
C ASN A 157 -12.66 -10.06 -12.88
N LEU A 158 -11.74 -9.11 -12.70
CA LEU A 158 -10.49 -9.04 -13.46
C LEU A 158 -9.50 -10.14 -13.09
N PHE A 159 -9.69 -10.83 -11.96
CA PHE A 159 -8.75 -11.80 -11.44
C PHE A 159 -9.25 -13.23 -11.52
N GLY A 160 -8.31 -14.18 -11.56
CA GLY A 160 -8.65 -15.60 -11.47
C GLY A 160 -9.36 -15.96 -10.17
N ALA A 161 -10.10 -17.07 -10.19
CA ALA A 161 -11.02 -17.49 -9.12
C ALA A 161 -10.39 -17.52 -7.71
N GLU A 162 -9.11 -17.87 -7.60
CA GLU A 162 -8.37 -17.88 -6.33
C GLU A 162 -8.32 -16.49 -5.69
N TRP A 163 -7.86 -15.48 -6.44
CA TRP A 163 -7.71 -14.11 -5.94
C TRP A 163 -9.04 -13.37 -5.86
N GLN A 164 -9.97 -13.67 -6.77
CA GLN A 164 -11.31 -13.05 -6.80
C GLN A 164 -12.05 -13.20 -5.47
N SER A 165 -12.01 -14.40 -4.87
CA SER A 165 -12.70 -14.65 -3.58
C SER A 165 -12.10 -13.86 -2.42
N LEU A 166 -10.77 -13.80 -2.34
CA LEU A 166 -10.07 -13.01 -1.31
C LEU A 166 -10.28 -11.51 -1.52
N LEU A 167 -10.20 -11.05 -2.77
CA LEU A 167 -10.40 -9.65 -3.11
C LEU A 167 -11.83 -9.20 -2.82
N ARG A 168 -12.84 -10.02 -3.15
CA ARG A 168 -14.24 -9.74 -2.77
C ARG A 168 -14.39 -9.57 -1.27
N LYS A 169 -13.75 -10.43 -0.46
CA LYS A 169 -13.77 -10.29 1.01
C LYS A 169 -13.05 -9.02 1.46
N ALA A 170 -11.87 -8.74 0.88
CA ALA A 170 -11.13 -7.52 1.16
C ALA A 170 -11.96 -6.28 0.87
N LEU A 171 -12.72 -6.24 -0.23
CA LEU A 171 -13.58 -5.11 -0.60
C LEU A 171 -14.86 -5.03 0.23
N TYR A 172 -15.52 -6.16 0.47
CA TYR A 172 -16.80 -6.22 1.20
C TYR A 172 -16.68 -5.75 2.64
N PHE A 173 -15.57 -6.07 3.33
CA PHE A 173 -15.41 -5.75 4.74
C PHE A 173 -14.76 -4.38 4.99
N ILE A 174 -14.44 -3.59 3.96
CA ILE A 174 -13.73 -2.29 4.11
C ILE A 174 -14.41 -1.37 5.11
N GLU A 175 -15.74 -1.34 5.11
CA GLU A 175 -16.54 -0.45 5.96
C GLU A 175 -16.77 -0.99 7.38
N GLU A 176 -16.38 -2.24 7.65
CA GLU A 176 -16.50 -2.82 8.99
C GLU A 176 -15.43 -2.28 9.93
N SER A 177 -15.81 -1.95 11.16
CA SER A 177 -14.89 -1.41 12.17
C SER A 177 -13.76 -2.37 12.55
N ASP A 178 -13.94 -3.67 12.35
CA ASP A 178 -12.98 -4.74 12.65
C ASP A 178 -12.27 -5.29 11.39
N TYR A 179 -12.15 -4.47 10.34
CA TYR A 179 -11.50 -4.86 9.09
C TYR A 179 -10.16 -5.54 9.33
N ARG A 180 -10.03 -6.76 8.80
CA ARG A 180 -8.84 -7.60 9.02
C ARG A 180 -7.85 -7.45 7.88
N ASN A 181 -6.65 -6.98 8.20
CA ASN A 181 -5.56 -6.83 7.25
C ASN A 181 -5.23 -8.11 6.48
N TYR A 182 -5.44 -9.27 7.13
CA TYR A 182 -5.27 -10.61 6.58
C TYR A 182 -5.75 -10.77 5.13
N TYR A 183 -6.87 -10.13 4.75
CA TYR A 183 -7.39 -10.26 3.39
C TYR A 183 -6.44 -9.69 2.34
N PHE A 184 -5.95 -8.47 2.53
CA PHE A 184 -5.02 -7.86 1.58
C PHE A 184 -3.60 -8.40 1.73
N GLU A 185 -3.18 -8.74 2.95
CA GLU A 185 -1.85 -9.32 3.21
C GLU A 185 -1.68 -10.63 2.46
N ARG A 186 -2.68 -11.52 2.50
CA ARG A 186 -2.65 -12.79 1.76
C ARG A 186 -2.64 -12.62 0.26
N ILE A 187 -3.31 -11.59 -0.26
CA ILE A 187 -3.27 -11.28 -1.70
C ILE A 187 -1.83 -10.89 -2.06
N ILE A 188 -1.23 -9.95 -1.32
CA ILE A 188 0.13 -9.46 -1.58
C ILE A 188 1.14 -10.61 -1.52
N ASP A 189 1.08 -11.43 -0.48
CA ASP A 189 1.96 -12.58 -0.28
C ASP A 189 1.80 -13.64 -1.35
N GLY A 190 0.56 -13.91 -1.72
CA GLY A 190 0.23 -14.85 -2.77
C GLY A 190 0.82 -14.45 -4.12
N TYR A 191 0.70 -13.18 -4.49
CA TYR A 191 1.33 -12.65 -5.69
C TYR A 191 2.84 -12.71 -5.64
N LEU A 192 3.46 -12.25 -4.54
CA LEU A 192 4.93 -12.19 -4.42
C LEU A 192 5.57 -13.58 -4.40
N SER A 193 4.99 -14.54 -3.66
CA SER A 193 5.45 -15.93 -3.64
C SER A 193 5.36 -16.60 -5.02
N GLY A 194 4.44 -16.13 -5.86
CA GLY A 194 4.32 -16.58 -7.25
C GLY A 194 5.38 -16.02 -8.19
N ILE A 195 6.18 -15.01 -7.81
CA ILE A 195 7.20 -14.40 -8.68
C ILE A 195 8.54 -15.12 -8.54
N SER A 196 9.03 -15.68 -9.66
CA SER A 196 10.34 -16.34 -9.70
C SER A 196 11.39 -15.42 -10.29
N THR A 197 12.61 -15.45 -9.74
CA THR A 197 13.77 -14.75 -10.34
C THR A 197 14.15 -15.29 -11.73
N ALA A 198 13.70 -16.49 -12.09
CA ALA A 198 13.85 -17.09 -13.42
C ALA A 198 12.73 -16.68 -14.41
N ASP A 199 11.72 -15.93 -13.95
CA ASP A 199 10.64 -15.49 -14.83
C ASP A 199 11.18 -14.58 -15.94
N LYS A 200 10.69 -14.80 -17.17
CA LYS A 200 10.93 -13.88 -18.28
C LYS A 200 10.34 -12.51 -17.93
N PRO A 201 10.94 -11.39 -18.40
CA PRO A 201 10.47 -10.03 -18.07
C PRO A 201 8.97 -9.83 -18.21
N LYS A 202 8.38 -10.27 -19.32
CA LYS A 202 6.93 -10.18 -19.58
C LYS A 202 6.07 -10.93 -18.55
N ILE A 203 6.53 -12.08 -18.04
CA ILE A 203 5.78 -12.86 -17.04
C ILE A 203 5.86 -12.17 -15.68
N ARG A 204 7.05 -11.74 -15.27
CA ARG A 204 7.26 -10.96 -14.05
C ARG A 204 6.42 -9.69 -14.04
N ASP A 205 6.49 -8.89 -15.11
CA ASP A 205 5.79 -7.60 -15.19
C ASP A 205 4.27 -7.79 -15.20
N LYS A 206 3.77 -8.88 -15.80
CA LYS A 206 2.35 -9.25 -15.68
C LYS A 206 1.95 -9.56 -14.22
N LYS A 207 2.75 -10.34 -13.49
CA LYS A 207 2.47 -10.66 -12.07
C LYS A 207 2.49 -9.41 -11.20
N LEU A 208 3.50 -8.55 -11.38
CA LEU A 208 3.61 -7.27 -10.65
C LEU A 208 2.49 -6.29 -11.02
N ALA A 209 2.06 -6.24 -12.28
CA ALA A 209 0.90 -5.46 -12.69
C ALA A 209 -0.40 -5.95 -12.06
N GLY A 210 -0.59 -7.27 -11.94
CA GLY A 210 -1.73 -7.87 -11.24
C GLY A 210 -1.73 -7.53 -9.75
N LEU A 211 -0.58 -7.65 -9.09
CA LEU A 211 -0.40 -7.23 -7.69
C LEU A 211 -0.71 -5.74 -7.49
N TYR A 212 -0.18 -4.90 -8.38
CA TYR A 212 -0.44 -3.47 -8.33
C TYR A 212 -1.93 -3.15 -8.51
N MET A 213 -2.60 -3.79 -9.48
CA MET A 213 -4.03 -3.62 -9.68
C MET A 213 -4.84 -4.02 -8.44
N ALA A 214 -4.59 -5.22 -7.89
CA ALA A 214 -5.33 -5.70 -6.73
C ALA A 214 -5.19 -4.77 -5.51
N THR A 215 -3.96 -4.30 -5.23
CA THR A 215 -3.72 -3.37 -4.11
C THR A 215 -4.33 -1.99 -4.34
N GLN A 216 -4.26 -1.45 -5.57
CA GLN A 216 -4.85 -0.15 -5.88
C GLN A 216 -6.37 -0.18 -5.83
N MET A 217 -7.01 -1.31 -6.17
CA MET A 217 -8.45 -1.46 -6.01
C MET A 217 -8.87 -1.35 -4.55
N ILE A 218 -8.26 -2.14 -3.66
CA ILE A 218 -8.58 -2.11 -2.23
C ILE A 218 -8.38 -0.68 -1.69
N ALA A 219 -7.27 -0.05 -2.04
CA ALA A 219 -6.97 1.32 -1.64
C ALA A 219 -7.99 2.34 -2.17
N GLN A 220 -8.45 2.20 -3.42
CA GLN A 220 -9.46 3.08 -4.00
C GLN A 220 -10.83 2.90 -3.36
N TYR A 221 -11.28 1.65 -3.17
CA TYR A 221 -12.54 1.39 -2.48
C TYR A 221 -12.51 1.93 -1.04
N ALA A 222 -11.40 1.74 -0.33
CA ALA A 222 -11.21 2.30 1.00
C ALA A 222 -11.31 3.84 1.01
N SER A 223 -10.69 4.49 0.04
CA SER A 223 -10.76 5.96 -0.08
C SER A 223 -12.15 6.45 -0.47
N ASP A 224 -12.83 5.75 -1.39
CA ASP A 224 -14.20 6.07 -1.80
C ASP A 224 -15.20 5.90 -0.64
N ALA A 225 -14.93 4.95 0.27
CA ALA A 225 -15.64 4.77 1.54
C ALA A 225 -15.18 5.74 2.65
N HIS A 226 -14.25 6.66 2.36
CA HIS A 226 -13.64 7.60 3.32
C HIS A 226 -12.83 6.96 4.45
N ILE A 227 -12.37 5.72 4.28
CA ILE A 227 -11.51 4.98 5.22
C ILE A 227 -10.07 4.96 4.67
N ASN A 228 -9.51 6.15 4.51
CA ASN A 228 -8.20 6.35 3.85
C ASN A 228 -7.04 5.59 4.53
N LYS A 229 -7.15 5.24 5.82
CA LYS A 229 -6.09 4.50 6.52
C LYS A 229 -5.86 3.09 5.93
N ILE A 230 -6.91 2.40 5.48
CA ILE A 230 -6.78 1.08 4.84
C ILE A 230 -5.97 1.22 3.54
N ALA A 231 -6.16 2.31 2.79
CA ALA A 231 -5.41 2.58 1.57
C ALA A 231 -3.91 2.72 1.84
N ILE A 232 -3.54 3.40 2.92
CA ILE A 232 -2.14 3.51 3.38
C ILE A 232 -1.61 2.12 3.75
N MET A 233 -2.30 1.39 4.64
CA MET A 233 -1.87 0.08 5.14
C MET A 233 -1.60 -0.94 4.03
N VAL A 234 -2.47 -1.00 3.03
CA VAL A 234 -2.29 -1.88 1.86
C VAL A 234 -1.00 -1.56 1.11
N THR A 235 -0.72 -0.27 0.90
CA THR A 235 0.51 0.15 0.19
C THR A 235 1.77 0.00 1.04
N GLU A 236 1.69 0.20 2.34
CA GLU A 236 2.80 -0.03 3.26
C GLU A 236 3.19 -1.49 3.29
N TYR A 237 2.21 -2.39 3.46
CA TYR A 237 2.48 -3.83 3.44
C TYR A 237 3.07 -4.27 2.10
N LEU A 238 2.55 -3.74 0.98
CA LEU A 238 3.13 -3.99 -0.35
C LEU A 238 4.60 -3.58 -0.42
N ILE A 239 4.95 -2.38 0.07
CA ILE A 239 6.33 -1.89 0.09
C ILE A 239 7.20 -2.76 0.98
N ILE A 240 6.76 -3.08 2.20
CA ILE A 240 7.48 -3.92 3.16
C ILE A 240 7.80 -5.28 2.53
N ARG A 241 6.78 -5.94 1.99
CA ARG A 241 6.93 -7.30 1.43
C ARG A 241 7.71 -7.30 0.13
N TYR A 242 7.54 -6.28 -0.73
CA TYR A 242 8.33 -6.17 -1.94
C TYR A 242 9.79 -5.85 -1.63
N TRP A 243 10.07 -4.98 -0.64
CA TRP A 243 11.43 -4.69 -0.20
C TRP A 243 12.13 -5.94 0.33
N LYS A 244 11.45 -6.71 1.19
CA LYS A 244 11.92 -8.02 1.65
C LYS A 244 12.26 -8.93 0.47
N TYR A 245 11.36 -9.05 -0.51
CA TYR A 245 11.59 -9.85 -1.72
C TYR A 245 12.84 -9.38 -2.50
N LEU A 246 13.07 -8.08 -2.62
CA LEU A 246 14.28 -7.55 -3.27
C LEU A 246 15.55 -7.91 -2.50
N LEU A 247 15.51 -7.86 -1.16
CA LEU A 247 16.63 -8.21 -0.30
C LEU A 247 16.95 -9.70 -0.36
N GLU A 248 15.96 -10.57 -0.16
CA GLU A 248 16.11 -12.03 -0.18
C GLU A 248 16.72 -12.54 -1.48
N HIS A 249 16.40 -11.89 -2.59
CA HIS A 249 16.82 -12.31 -3.93
C HIS A 249 17.92 -11.45 -4.54
N GLN A 250 18.49 -10.50 -3.79
CA GLN A 250 19.55 -9.59 -4.24
C GLN A 250 19.18 -8.89 -5.56
N LEU A 251 17.99 -8.27 -5.58
CA LEU A 251 17.39 -7.66 -6.76
C LEU A 251 17.45 -6.13 -6.77
N PHE A 252 18.01 -5.51 -5.73
CA PHE A 252 18.28 -4.08 -5.73
C PHE A 252 19.13 -3.67 -6.93
N GLU A 253 19.01 -2.41 -7.35
CA GLU A 253 19.65 -1.81 -8.54
C GLU A 253 19.24 -2.40 -9.90
N LYS A 254 18.53 -3.54 -9.93
CA LYS A 254 17.97 -4.07 -11.17
C LYS A 254 16.83 -3.18 -11.62
N LYS A 255 17.11 -2.33 -12.63
CA LYS A 255 16.20 -1.32 -13.20
C LYS A 255 14.73 -1.74 -13.23
N ALA A 256 14.41 -2.92 -13.77
CA ALA A 256 13.03 -3.36 -13.89
C ALA A 256 12.33 -3.58 -12.53
N TYR A 257 13.03 -4.08 -11.52
CA TYR A 257 12.47 -4.24 -10.17
C TYR A 257 12.37 -2.90 -9.44
N THR A 258 13.35 -2.02 -9.63
CA THR A 258 13.35 -0.64 -9.11
C THR A 258 12.21 0.20 -9.69
N GLU A 259 11.91 0.06 -10.98
CA GLU A 259 10.78 0.74 -11.61
C GLU A 259 9.44 0.36 -10.97
N TRP A 260 9.26 -0.90 -10.60
CA TRP A 260 8.08 -1.36 -9.85
C TRP A 260 8.06 -0.83 -8.41
N LEU A 261 9.20 -0.81 -7.71
CA LEU A 261 9.29 -0.21 -6.39
C LEU A 261 8.86 1.27 -6.43
N ILE A 262 9.36 2.03 -7.40
CA ILE A 262 8.98 3.44 -7.59
C ILE A 262 7.47 3.57 -7.87
N LYS A 263 6.86 2.67 -8.63
CA LYS A 263 5.40 2.66 -8.83
C LYS A 263 4.64 2.43 -7.52
N PHE A 264 5.11 1.53 -6.66
CA PHE A 264 4.49 1.25 -5.37
C PHE A 264 4.63 2.44 -4.41
N LEU A 265 5.81 3.09 -4.38
CA LEU A 265 6.06 4.30 -3.60
C LEU A 265 5.17 5.47 -4.03
N LYS A 266 4.97 5.67 -5.34
CA LYS A 266 4.03 6.69 -5.85
C LYS A 266 2.58 6.43 -5.43
N ALA A 267 2.18 5.16 -5.30
CA ALA A 267 0.87 4.84 -4.76
C ALA A 267 0.78 5.17 -3.27
N TYR A 268 1.79 4.79 -2.48
CA TYR A 268 1.87 5.16 -1.06
C TYR A 268 1.78 6.67 -0.86
N GLU A 269 2.48 7.47 -1.65
CA GLU A 269 2.37 8.93 -1.65
C GLU A 269 0.94 9.40 -1.89
N LYS A 270 0.32 8.94 -2.98
CA LYS A 270 -1.04 9.33 -3.35
C LYS A 270 -2.03 9.10 -2.19
N TRP A 271 -1.97 7.93 -1.55
CA TRP A 271 -2.91 7.59 -0.48
C TRP A 271 -2.62 8.34 0.81
N ASN A 272 -1.36 8.64 1.11
CA ASN A 272 -1.01 9.51 2.22
C ASN A 272 -1.42 10.97 1.98
N GLU A 273 -1.31 11.49 0.76
CA GLU A 273 -1.83 12.83 0.42
C GLU A 273 -3.35 12.91 0.68
N GLN A 274 -4.10 11.89 0.26
CA GLN A 274 -5.55 11.83 0.49
C GLN A 274 -5.91 11.69 1.97
N TYR A 275 -5.18 10.87 2.73
CA TYR A 275 -5.35 10.78 4.18
C TYR A 275 -5.05 12.11 4.86
N TYR A 276 -3.91 12.74 4.51
CA TYR A 276 -3.52 14.04 5.06
C TYR A 276 -4.58 15.10 4.78
N ASP A 277 -5.08 15.21 3.56
CA ASP A 277 -6.16 16.15 3.22
C ASP A 277 -7.44 15.90 4.04
N ALA A 278 -7.77 14.64 4.33
CA ALA A 278 -8.93 14.29 5.14
C ALA A 278 -8.76 14.65 6.62
N VAL A 279 -7.56 14.49 7.20
CA VAL A 279 -7.31 14.75 8.63
C VAL A 279 -6.73 16.14 8.92
N ARG A 280 -6.31 16.90 7.90
CA ARG A 280 -5.76 18.25 8.05
C ARG A 280 -6.64 19.19 8.89
N PRO A 281 -7.98 19.22 8.73
CA PRO A 281 -8.84 20.04 9.59
C PRO A 281 -8.70 19.71 11.09
N CYS A 282 -8.46 18.45 11.43
CA CYS A 282 -8.22 18.03 12.81
C CYS A 282 -6.89 18.54 13.38
N CYS A 283 -5.93 18.83 12.51
CA CYS A 283 -4.61 19.34 12.89
C CYS A 283 -4.59 20.86 13.04
N GLU A 284 -5.40 21.58 12.25
CA GLU A 284 -5.37 23.03 12.13
C GLU A 284 -6.40 23.73 13.04
N ASP A 285 -7.56 23.12 13.30
CA ASP A 285 -8.63 23.73 14.09
C ASP A 285 -8.68 23.20 15.54
N GLU A 286 -8.92 24.10 16.49
CA GLU A 286 -9.19 23.75 17.89
C GLU A 286 -10.59 23.08 17.99
N ASN A 287 -10.64 21.78 18.36
CA ASN A 287 -11.84 20.98 18.69
C ASN A 287 -12.49 20.10 17.59
N GLN A 288 -11.74 19.62 16.60
CA GLN A 288 -12.28 18.73 15.56
C GLN A 288 -12.15 17.21 15.87
N LEU A 289 -11.38 16.81 16.88
CA LEU A 289 -11.37 15.40 17.29
C LEU A 289 -12.70 15.05 17.99
N PRO A 290 -13.38 13.95 17.62
CA PRO A 290 -14.66 13.64 18.21
C PRO A 290 -14.56 13.42 19.73
N LEU A 291 -15.62 13.78 20.45
CA LEU A 291 -15.73 13.66 21.90
C LEU A 291 -15.88 12.18 22.31
N TYR A 292 -14.78 11.44 22.27
CA TYR A 292 -14.69 10.06 22.71
C TYR A 292 -14.28 9.95 24.19
N HIS A 293 -14.28 8.72 24.72
CA HIS A 293 -13.64 8.44 26.01
C HIS A 293 -12.15 8.83 25.94
N SER A 294 -11.57 9.28 27.06
CA SER A 294 -10.20 9.83 27.09
C SER A 294 -9.14 8.85 26.55
N VAL A 295 -9.31 7.55 26.76
CA VAL A 295 -8.42 6.51 26.22
C VAL A 295 -8.52 6.43 24.70
N GLU A 296 -9.74 6.35 24.15
CA GLU A 296 -9.99 6.28 22.71
C GLU A 296 -9.48 7.52 21.97
N GLN A 297 -9.71 8.71 22.54
CA GLN A 297 -9.22 9.96 21.97
C GLN A 297 -7.69 9.94 21.85
N ARG A 298 -6.99 9.42 22.87
CA ARG A 298 -5.54 9.28 22.82
C ARG A 298 -5.09 8.26 21.78
N MET A 299 -5.78 7.13 21.65
CA MET A 299 -5.43 6.14 20.63
C MET A 299 -5.54 6.72 19.23
N ILE A 300 -6.65 7.42 18.92
CA ILE A 300 -6.85 8.08 17.64
C ILE A 300 -5.73 9.10 17.40
N LEU A 301 -5.38 9.89 18.42
CA LEU A 301 -4.31 10.89 18.33
C LEU A 301 -2.95 10.25 18.00
N TYR A 302 -2.60 9.16 18.66
CA TYR A 302 -1.35 8.43 18.38
C TYR A 302 -1.37 7.74 17.01
N GLU A 303 -2.50 7.15 16.59
CA GLU A 303 -2.68 6.57 15.24
C GLU A 303 -2.45 7.65 14.17
N MET A 304 -3.10 8.82 14.33
CA MET A 304 -2.95 9.95 13.41
C MET A 304 -1.51 10.47 13.35
N ILE A 305 -0.88 10.69 14.50
CA ILE A 305 0.51 11.16 14.58
C ILE A 305 1.44 10.13 13.95
N GLY A 306 1.24 8.84 14.19
CA GLY A 306 2.01 7.76 13.57
C GLY A 306 2.01 7.87 12.04
N TYR A 307 0.84 7.91 11.40
CA TYR A 307 0.74 8.05 9.94
C TYR A 307 1.37 9.35 9.42
N LEU A 308 1.05 10.49 10.05
CA LEU A 308 1.51 11.79 9.58
C LEU A 308 3.03 11.97 9.77
N THR A 309 3.59 11.49 10.88
CA THR A 309 5.03 11.51 11.13
C THR A 309 5.78 10.62 10.14
N THR A 310 5.30 9.38 9.90
CA THR A 310 5.88 8.49 8.90
C THR A 310 5.86 9.12 7.50
N TYR A 311 4.77 9.77 7.13
CA TYR A 311 4.65 10.42 5.84
C TYR A 311 5.50 11.70 5.71
N ALA A 312 5.53 12.55 6.74
CA ALA A 312 6.38 13.74 6.76
C ALA A 312 7.86 13.36 6.62
N TYR A 313 8.31 12.36 7.40
CA TYR A 313 9.67 11.85 7.32
C TYR A 313 9.99 11.25 5.95
N TYR A 314 9.06 10.47 5.39
CA TYR A 314 9.15 9.98 4.02
C TYR A 314 9.40 11.12 3.02
N GLN A 315 8.61 12.19 3.05
CA GLN A 315 8.74 13.32 2.13
C GLN A 315 10.05 14.08 2.32
N CYS A 316 10.48 14.26 3.57
CA CYS A 316 11.77 14.89 3.90
C CYS A 316 12.96 14.09 3.33
N CYS A 317 12.93 12.76 3.41
CA CYS A 317 14.01 11.91 2.90
C CYS A 317 13.94 11.65 1.39
N LYS A 318 12.78 11.83 0.75
CA LYS A 318 12.49 11.33 -0.61
C LYS A 318 13.42 11.86 -1.70
N ASN A 319 14.08 13.00 -1.49
CA ASN A 319 15.23 13.48 -2.25
C ASN A 319 15.66 14.77 -1.53
N GLU A 320 16.67 14.73 -0.65
CA GLU A 320 17.03 15.88 0.21
C GLU A 320 17.27 17.21 -0.56
N LYS A 321 17.53 17.11 -1.88
CA LYS A 321 17.73 18.26 -2.78
C LYS A 321 16.47 18.74 -3.50
N ASP A 322 15.37 18.00 -3.44
CA ASP A 322 14.09 18.40 -3.99
C ASP A 322 13.33 19.30 -3.01
N ARG A 323 13.28 20.59 -3.33
CA ARG A 323 12.61 21.59 -2.50
C ARG A 323 11.11 21.36 -2.37
N ASP A 324 10.47 20.76 -3.38
CA ASP A 324 9.02 20.53 -3.34
C ASP A 324 8.67 19.42 -2.33
N SER A 325 9.35 18.27 -2.42
CA SER A 325 9.20 17.18 -1.46
C SER A 325 9.51 17.62 -0.02
N TRP A 326 10.60 18.39 0.17
CA TRP A 326 10.91 18.95 1.49
C TRP A 326 9.82 19.88 2.03
N ALA A 327 9.30 20.79 1.19
CA ALA A 327 8.22 21.70 1.57
C ALA A 327 6.94 20.94 1.94
N LYS A 328 6.61 19.85 1.22
CA LYS A 328 5.50 18.96 1.57
C LYS A 328 5.71 18.31 2.94
N GLY A 329 6.90 17.75 3.19
CA GLY A 329 7.25 17.16 4.48
C GLY A 329 7.15 18.16 5.63
N ALA A 330 7.69 19.36 5.44
CA ALA A 330 7.62 20.45 6.42
C ALA A 330 6.17 20.90 6.71
N ASN A 331 5.30 20.93 5.70
CA ASN A 331 3.89 21.27 5.90
C ASN A 331 3.17 20.22 6.75
N VAL A 332 3.37 18.93 6.46
CA VAL A 332 2.79 17.84 7.26
C VAL A 332 3.35 17.87 8.68
N TYR A 333 4.66 18.09 8.84
CA TYR A 333 5.30 18.28 10.14
C TYR A 333 4.66 19.41 10.96
N ASN A 334 4.44 20.58 10.35
CA ASN A 334 3.78 21.69 11.04
C ASN A 334 2.37 21.32 11.51
N SER A 335 1.61 20.59 10.70
CA SER A 335 0.30 20.06 11.07
C SER A 335 0.39 19.08 12.25
N VAL A 336 1.38 18.19 12.28
CA VAL A 336 1.63 17.31 13.44
C VAL A 336 1.91 18.13 14.70
N MET A 337 2.74 19.16 14.60
CA MET A 337 3.04 20.03 15.76
C MET A 337 1.82 20.82 16.23
N ASN A 338 0.97 21.29 15.31
CA ASN A 338 -0.28 21.96 15.66
C ASN A 338 -1.25 20.99 16.36
N LEU A 339 -1.39 19.77 15.84
CA LEU A 339 -2.19 18.72 16.45
C LEU A 339 -1.74 18.43 17.90
N ILE A 340 -0.43 18.31 18.14
CA ILE A 340 0.11 18.11 19.49
C ILE A 340 -0.18 19.30 20.41
N ARG A 341 -0.07 20.54 19.92
CA ARG A 341 -0.35 21.75 20.71
C ARG A 341 -1.83 21.87 21.08
N ASN A 342 -2.72 21.52 20.16
CA ASN A 342 -4.17 21.60 20.35
C ASN A 342 -4.72 20.47 21.21
N HIS A 343 -3.96 19.37 21.37
CA HIS A 343 -4.39 18.18 22.10
C HIS A 343 -3.39 17.77 23.20
N PRO A 344 -3.51 18.36 24.42
CA PRO A 344 -2.67 18.01 25.57
C PRO A 344 -2.71 16.52 25.96
N GLN A 345 -3.71 15.78 25.50
CA GLN A 345 -3.84 14.33 25.70
C GLN A 345 -2.67 13.55 25.11
N PHE A 346 -1.93 14.10 24.13
CA PHE A 346 -0.71 13.51 23.58
C PHE A 346 0.39 13.30 24.63
N LEU A 347 0.41 14.11 25.69
CA LEU A 347 1.48 14.06 26.70
C LEU A 347 1.48 12.76 27.53
N TYR A 348 0.40 11.99 27.46
CA TYR A 348 0.26 10.73 28.19
C TYR A 348 -0.10 9.59 27.22
N PRO A 349 0.84 8.74 26.81
CA PRO A 349 0.56 7.63 25.91
C PRO A 349 -0.39 6.59 26.54
N PRO A 350 -1.37 6.06 25.78
CA PRO A 350 -2.22 4.98 26.27
C PRO A 350 -1.51 3.63 26.33
N TYR A 351 -0.53 3.38 25.47
CA TYR A 351 0.18 2.10 25.34
C TYR A 351 1.69 2.28 25.53
N ASP A 352 2.37 1.23 25.99
CA ASP A 352 3.81 1.26 26.20
C ASP A 352 4.56 1.23 24.86
N GLU A 353 4.04 0.51 23.85
CA GLU A 353 4.57 0.47 22.48
C GLU A 353 4.63 1.85 21.80
N HIS A 354 3.84 2.83 22.26
CA HIS A 354 3.80 4.18 21.69
C HIS A 354 5.11 4.95 21.82
N ILE A 355 6.09 4.43 22.57
CA ILE A 355 7.48 4.89 22.47
C ILE A 355 8.03 4.82 21.05
N GLY A 356 7.56 3.87 20.22
CA GLY A 356 7.89 3.81 18.81
C GLY A 356 7.43 5.07 18.06
N ILE A 357 6.18 5.49 18.28
CA ILE A 357 5.60 6.71 17.67
C ILE A 357 6.31 7.97 18.18
N ILE A 358 6.55 8.05 19.49
CA ILE A 358 7.29 9.18 20.10
C ILE A 358 8.71 9.27 19.52
N SER A 359 9.38 8.13 19.37
CA SER A 359 10.74 8.09 18.82
C SER A 359 10.77 8.46 17.34
N MET A 360 9.78 8.04 16.54
CA MET A 360 9.62 8.50 15.16
C MET A 360 9.43 10.03 15.08
N LEU A 361 8.62 10.59 15.97
CA LEU A 361 8.38 12.04 16.05
C LEU A 361 9.68 12.78 16.41
N TYR A 362 10.41 12.34 17.42
CA TYR A 362 11.67 12.96 17.82
C TYR A 362 12.72 12.90 16.72
N ARG A 363 12.83 11.79 16.01
CA ARG A 363 13.71 11.68 14.84
C ARG A 363 13.31 12.65 13.72
N LEU A 364 12.02 12.76 13.40
CA LEU A 364 11.54 13.76 12.44
C LEU A 364 11.87 15.19 12.90
N MET A 365 11.64 15.50 14.18
CA MET A 365 11.95 16.81 14.77
C MET A 365 13.44 17.14 14.71
N ASP A 366 14.33 16.18 14.96
CA ASP A 366 15.78 16.37 14.88
C ASP A 366 16.20 16.59 13.43
N HIS A 367 15.64 15.81 12.50
CA HIS A 367 15.90 15.92 11.07
C HIS A 367 15.52 17.29 10.49
N VAL A 368 14.43 17.91 10.97
CA VAL A 368 14.05 19.28 10.59
C VAL A 368 14.77 20.38 11.40
N GLY A 369 15.59 20.00 12.38
CA GLY A 369 16.43 20.92 13.17
C GLY A 369 15.80 21.48 14.45
N ASN A 370 14.67 20.95 14.92
CA ASN A 370 13.91 21.47 16.08
C ASN A 370 14.25 20.76 17.41
N GLN A 371 15.55 20.68 17.73
CA GLN A 371 16.05 20.00 18.93
C GLN A 371 15.55 20.60 20.26
N ASN A 372 15.28 21.90 20.31
CA ASN A 372 14.74 22.56 21.52
C ASN A 372 13.33 22.06 21.85
N ASP A 373 12.50 21.89 20.82
CA ASP A 373 11.12 21.44 20.98
C ASP A 373 11.07 19.97 21.41
N ILE A 374 12.04 19.14 20.98
CA ILE A 374 12.19 17.75 21.47
C ILE A 374 12.40 17.75 22.98
N ARG A 375 13.36 18.55 23.47
CA ARG A 375 13.69 18.63 24.90
C ARG A 375 12.49 19.09 25.72
N TYR A 376 11.79 20.12 25.24
CA TYR A 376 10.57 20.61 25.88
C TYR A 376 9.46 19.55 25.92
N LEU A 377 9.16 18.91 24.78
CA LEU A 377 8.11 17.90 24.69
C LEU A 377 8.42 16.67 25.56
N MET A 378 9.68 16.25 25.60
CA MET A 378 10.16 15.16 26.45
C MET A 378 9.99 15.46 27.94
N ASP A 379 10.33 16.67 28.39
CA ASP A 379 10.09 17.09 29.78
C ASP A 379 8.59 17.03 30.10
N GLN A 380 7.73 17.55 29.23
CA GLN A 380 6.29 17.54 29.43
C GLN A 380 5.72 16.12 29.52
N GLN A 381 6.13 15.22 28.63
CA GLN A 381 5.70 13.82 28.62
C GLN A 381 6.15 13.07 29.87
N CYS A 382 7.44 13.14 30.21
CA CYS A 382 7.98 12.45 31.39
C CYS A 382 7.34 12.97 32.68
N THR A 383 7.18 14.29 32.78
CA THR A 383 6.49 14.93 33.92
C THR A 383 5.05 14.44 34.01
N ARG A 384 4.33 14.38 32.88
CA ARG A 384 2.94 13.93 32.86
C ARG A 384 2.80 12.47 33.29
N LEU A 385 3.67 11.58 32.79
CA LEU A 385 3.70 10.17 33.17
C LEU A 385 3.91 9.98 34.67
N VAL A 386 4.91 10.68 35.25
CA VAL A 386 5.16 10.66 36.69
C VAL A 386 3.96 11.18 37.48
N MET A 387 3.34 12.28 37.04
CA MET A 387 2.17 12.86 37.72
C MET A 387 0.95 11.92 37.69
N GLU A 388 0.63 11.33 36.55
CA GLU A 388 -0.48 10.37 36.40
C GLU A 388 -0.27 9.14 37.32
N TYR A 389 0.96 8.64 37.40
CA TYR A 389 1.26 7.55 38.32
C TYR A 389 1.10 7.96 39.79
N ARG A 390 1.66 9.10 40.21
CA ARG A 390 1.58 9.53 41.62
C ARG A 390 0.17 9.88 42.07
N MET A 391 -0.62 10.51 41.20
CA MET A 391 -1.96 10.98 41.55
C MET A 391 -3.03 9.90 41.39
N HIS A 392 -2.87 9.03 40.40
CA HIS A 392 -3.92 8.10 39.97
C HIS A 392 -3.46 6.65 39.87
N LYS A 393 -2.17 6.36 40.07
CA LYS A 393 -1.58 5.03 39.84
C LYS A 393 -1.78 4.54 38.41
N ARG A 394 -1.78 5.48 37.46
CA ARG A 394 -1.93 5.22 36.04
C ARG A 394 -0.59 5.20 35.31
N TYR A 395 -0.46 4.32 34.34
CA TYR A 395 0.71 4.13 33.48
C TYR A 395 0.24 3.62 32.10
N PRO A 396 1.04 3.77 31.04
CA PRO A 396 0.71 3.21 29.73
C PRO A 396 0.52 1.69 29.81
N ALA A 397 -0.43 1.14 29.06
CA ALA A 397 -0.79 -0.27 29.10
C ALA A 397 0.36 -1.14 28.55
N PRO A 398 0.95 -2.07 29.36
CA PRO A 398 2.11 -2.85 28.94
C PRO A 398 1.83 -3.97 27.93
N SER A 399 0.59 -4.45 27.88
CA SER A 399 0.13 -5.45 26.91
C SER A 399 -0.41 -4.81 25.63
N ASP A 400 -0.40 -3.48 25.55
CA ASP A 400 -0.84 -2.67 24.41
C ASP A 400 -2.28 -3.00 23.94
N THR A 401 -3.16 -3.35 24.89
CA THR A 401 -4.58 -3.63 24.62
C THR A 401 -5.50 -2.52 25.13
N PHE A 402 -6.61 -2.30 24.41
CA PHE A 402 -7.58 -1.28 24.78
C PHE A 402 -8.23 -1.58 26.13
N GLU A 403 -8.53 -2.85 26.40
CA GLU A 403 -9.14 -3.31 27.65
C GLU A 403 -8.25 -3.00 28.86
N GLU A 404 -6.94 -3.24 28.73
CA GLU A 404 -5.95 -2.92 29.78
C GLU A 404 -5.77 -1.40 29.94
N ALA A 405 -5.70 -0.64 28.86
CA ALA A 405 -5.64 0.83 28.96
C ALA A 405 -6.89 1.41 29.64
N LEU A 406 -8.07 0.83 29.40
CA LEU A 406 -9.31 1.22 30.04
C LEU A 406 -9.33 0.82 31.53
N SER A 407 -8.86 -0.38 31.88
CA SER A 407 -8.80 -0.84 33.27
C SER A 407 -7.87 0.04 34.11
N ILE A 408 -6.68 0.38 33.57
CA ILE A 408 -5.72 1.28 34.21
C ILE A 408 -6.33 2.67 34.38
N TYR A 409 -7.03 3.20 33.36
CA TYR A 409 -7.70 4.50 33.47
C TYR A 409 -8.78 4.52 34.56
N GLN A 410 -9.44 3.38 34.80
CA GLN A 410 -10.41 3.20 35.89
C GLN A 410 -9.76 2.92 37.25
N ASN A 411 -8.42 2.99 37.34
CA ASN A 411 -7.60 2.71 38.52
C ASN A 411 -7.79 1.28 39.07
N GLN A 412 -7.99 0.32 38.17
CA GLN A 412 -7.94 -1.10 38.53
C GLN A 412 -6.48 -1.54 38.64
N GLU A 413 -6.19 -2.43 39.59
CA GLU A 413 -4.85 -3.01 39.74
C GLU A 413 -4.49 -3.84 38.49
N ASN A 414 -3.34 -3.54 37.91
CA ASN A 414 -2.74 -4.32 36.83
C ASN A 414 -1.25 -4.51 37.14
N ASP A 415 -0.61 -5.52 36.55
CA ASP A 415 0.81 -5.76 36.75
C ASP A 415 1.63 -4.82 35.85
N TYR A 416 2.45 -3.95 36.44
CA TYR A 416 3.39 -3.10 35.71
C TYR A 416 4.83 -3.53 35.98
N ASN A 417 5.31 -4.50 35.22
CA ASN A 417 6.61 -5.15 35.47
C ASN A 417 7.67 -4.81 34.42
N CYS A 418 7.27 -4.33 33.24
CA CYS A 418 8.18 -3.93 32.18
C CYS A 418 7.65 -2.70 31.44
N SER A 419 8.57 -1.92 30.87
CA SER A 419 8.26 -0.74 30.06
C SER A 419 9.37 -0.50 29.04
N GLY A 420 9.03 -0.74 27.77
CA GLY A 420 9.74 -0.20 26.61
C GLY A 420 9.72 1.32 26.58
N LEU A 421 8.65 1.94 27.06
CA LEU A 421 8.51 3.38 27.08
C LEU A 421 9.56 4.08 27.93
N TRP A 422 9.74 3.66 29.18
CA TRP A 422 10.78 4.23 30.03
C TRP A 422 12.18 3.88 29.52
N GLY A 423 12.40 2.68 28.98
CA GLY A 423 13.67 2.31 28.35
C GLY A 423 14.03 3.24 27.19
N GLY A 424 13.08 3.54 26.30
CA GLY A 424 13.27 4.48 25.20
C GLY A 424 13.44 5.93 25.67
N MET A 425 12.69 6.37 26.68
CA MET A 425 12.83 7.71 27.25
C MET A 425 14.21 7.94 27.86
N LEU A 426 14.78 6.94 28.57
CA LEU A 426 16.15 7.03 29.11
C LEU A 426 17.18 7.17 27.98
N GLN A 427 17.03 6.44 26.87
CA GLN A 427 17.90 6.61 25.71
C GLN A 427 17.81 8.03 25.12
N TRP A 428 16.59 8.54 24.98
CA TRP A 428 16.37 9.89 24.47
C TRP A 428 16.90 10.98 25.41
N MET A 429 16.79 10.80 26.73
CA MET A 429 17.38 11.72 27.70
C MET A 429 18.90 11.78 27.53
N VAL A 430 19.58 10.64 27.37
CA VAL A 430 21.03 10.61 27.11
C VAL A 430 21.38 11.24 25.77
N LEU A 431 20.60 10.95 24.72
CA LEU A 431 20.83 11.48 23.37
C LEU A 431 20.68 13.00 23.27
N MET A 432 19.74 13.56 24.02
CA MET A 432 19.43 14.99 24.05
C MET A 432 20.10 15.72 25.22
N ASP A 433 21.03 15.05 25.91
CA ASP A 433 21.78 15.56 27.07
C ASP A 433 20.87 16.17 28.16
N GLN A 434 19.77 15.47 28.47
CA GLN A 434 18.71 15.90 29.40
C GLN A 434 18.97 15.46 30.85
N GLY A 435 20.15 15.79 31.39
CA GLY A 435 20.50 15.45 32.77
C GLY A 435 19.57 16.06 33.82
N GLU A 436 19.09 17.29 33.63
CA GLU A 436 18.13 17.93 34.54
C GLU A 436 16.79 17.18 34.59
N LEU A 437 16.30 16.71 33.44
CA LEU A 437 15.07 15.93 33.36
C LEU A 437 15.24 14.55 34.01
N TYR A 438 16.41 13.92 33.80
CA TYR A 438 16.75 12.66 34.47
C TYR A 438 16.67 12.83 35.98
N GLU A 439 17.34 13.83 36.54
CA GLU A 439 17.32 14.13 37.98
C GLU A 439 15.90 14.40 38.50
N LYS A 440 15.08 15.11 37.72
CA LYS A 440 13.67 15.36 38.04
C LYS A 440 12.83 14.08 38.13
N CYS A 441 13.12 13.08 37.31
CA CYS A 441 12.38 11.81 37.26
C CYS A 441 13.02 10.69 38.11
N LYS A 442 14.29 10.82 38.48
CA LYS A 442 15.13 9.75 39.06
C LYS A 442 14.48 9.11 40.28
N TRP A 443 14.00 9.90 41.23
CA TRP A 443 13.36 9.38 42.43
C TRP A 443 12.14 8.51 42.09
N ASN A 444 11.30 8.92 41.14
CA ASN A 444 10.16 8.12 40.70
C ASN A 444 10.60 6.83 40.00
N LEU A 445 11.64 6.92 39.17
CA LEU A 445 12.19 5.76 38.48
C LEU A 445 12.80 4.72 39.45
N GLN A 446 13.40 5.18 40.56
CA GLN A 446 14.03 4.34 41.58
C GLN A 446 13.06 3.83 42.65
N GLU A 447 11.99 4.56 42.96
CA GLU A 447 11.07 4.21 44.05
C GLU A 447 9.70 3.77 43.53
N ASP A 448 9.00 4.64 42.78
CA ASP A 448 7.66 4.38 42.26
C ASP A 448 7.67 3.29 41.18
N PHE A 449 8.73 3.23 40.37
CA PHE A 449 8.89 2.29 39.26
C PHE A 449 10.01 1.28 39.49
N LYS A 450 10.41 1.03 40.75
CA LYS A 450 11.56 0.18 41.08
C LYS A 450 11.46 -1.24 40.52
N ASP A 451 10.25 -1.79 40.49
CA ASP A 451 9.97 -3.16 40.05
C ASP A 451 9.66 -3.22 38.53
N VAL A 452 9.65 -2.08 37.84
CA VAL A 452 9.46 -1.97 36.39
C VAL A 452 10.81 -2.14 35.70
N THR A 453 10.95 -3.12 34.83
CA THR A 453 12.13 -3.30 33.97
C THR A 453 12.08 -2.34 32.78
N LYS A 454 13.09 -1.50 32.56
CA LYS A 454 13.12 -0.49 31.50
C LYS A 454 13.74 -1.09 30.23
N CYS A 455 12.93 -1.83 29.48
CA CYS A 455 13.36 -2.67 28.37
C CYS A 455 13.64 -1.84 27.11
N VAL A 456 14.56 -2.32 26.27
CA VAL A 456 14.85 -1.77 24.95
C VAL A 456 15.23 -2.90 24.00
N TRP A 457 14.99 -2.68 22.71
CA TRP A 457 15.21 -3.68 21.67
C TRP A 457 16.13 -3.13 20.59
N PHE A 458 17.09 -3.95 20.16
CA PHE A 458 18.03 -3.63 19.10
C PHE A 458 18.10 -4.76 18.09
N LEU A 459 17.83 -4.45 16.82
CA LEU A 459 17.96 -5.42 15.75
C LEU A 459 19.39 -5.45 15.20
N ARG A 460 19.89 -6.65 14.88
CA ARG A 460 21.15 -6.86 14.15
C ARG A 460 20.91 -6.82 12.63
N ALA A 461 21.83 -6.24 11.88
CA ALA A 461 21.72 -6.14 10.42
C ALA A 461 21.65 -7.52 9.74
N GLU A 462 22.31 -8.54 10.30
CA GLU A 462 22.23 -9.91 9.78
C GLU A 462 20.82 -10.53 9.90
N GLU A 463 19.99 -10.01 10.80
CA GLU A 463 18.61 -10.44 11.02
C GLU A 463 17.58 -9.56 10.30
N GLU A 464 18.03 -8.60 9.47
CA GLU A 464 17.16 -7.61 8.82
C GLU A 464 15.94 -8.24 8.11
N LEU A 465 16.07 -9.42 7.51
CA LEU A 465 14.95 -10.10 6.86
C LEU A 465 13.75 -10.33 7.79
N LYS A 466 13.99 -10.51 9.09
CA LYS A 466 12.97 -10.69 10.11
C LYS A 466 12.23 -9.40 10.43
N LEU A 467 12.86 -8.24 10.24
CA LEU A 467 12.23 -6.92 10.43
C LEU A 467 10.96 -6.76 9.59
N TYR A 468 10.94 -7.37 8.41
CA TYR A 468 9.85 -7.24 7.45
C TYR A 468 8.71 -8.26 7.65
N ASP A 469 8.83 -9.15 8.63
CA ASP A 469 7.79 -10.09 9.05
C ASP A 469 7.08 -9.61 10.32
N ALA A 470 5.92 -10.21 10.62
CA ALA A 470 5.23 -10.01 11.89
C ALA A 470 6.01 -10.62 13.07
N TYR A 471 5.89 -10.01 14.25
CA TYR A 471 6.54 -10.41 15.51
C TYR A 471 8.08 -10.39 15.49
N ALA A 472 8.71 -9.50 14.70
CA ALA A 472 10.16 -9.38 14.61
C ALA A 472 10.83 -9.19 15.98
N MET A 473 10.26 -8.34 16.85
CA MET A 473 10.77 -8.10 18.21
C MET A 473 10.77 -9.35 19.11
N ASN A 474 10.00 -10.39 18.76
CA ASN A 474 9.98 -11.67 19.48
C ASN A 474 10.86 -12.74 18.84
N LEU A 475 11.24 -12.54 17.57
CA LEU A 475 11.88 -13.56 16.73
C LEU A 475 13.34 -13.22 16.37
N ALA A 476 13.74 -11.95 16.56
CA ALA A 476 15.04 -11.42 16.17
C ALA A 476 15.44 -10.23 17.05
N GLY A 477 16.72 -9.89 17.02
CA GLY A 477 17.31 -8.82 17.79
C GLY A 477 17.56 -9.18 19.25
N ASP A 478 18.24 -8.26 19.92
CA ASP A 478 18.62 -8.38 21.32
C ASP A 478 17.70 -7.49 22.17
N GLY A 479 17.09 -8.09 23.19
CA GLY A 479 16.43 -7.35 24.27
C GLY A 479 17.41 -7.08 25.41
N THR A 480 17.50 -5.84 25.87
CA THR A 480 18.24 -5.47 27.08
C THR A 480 17.42 -4.51 27.94
N CYS A 481 17.93 -4.11 29.09
CA CYS A 481 17.30 -3.13 29.96
C CYS A 481 18.32 -2.12 30.50
N PHE A 482 17.82 -0.95 30.86
CA PHE A 482 18.62 0.09 31.50
C PHE A 482 18.28 0.19 32.98
N GLU A 483 19.35 0.30 33.78
CA GLU A 483 19.24 0.51 35.22
C GLU A 483 19.14 2.01 35.49
N VAL A 484 18.46 2.36 36.59
CA VAL A 484 18.32 3.76 37.00
C VAL A 484 19.51 4.14 37.88
N GLU A 485 20.59 4.55 37.22
CA GLU A 485 21.87 4.91 37.84
C GLU A 485 21.77 6.11 38.80
N ASP A 486 22.70 6.20 39.76
CA ASP A 486 22.69 7.27 40.78
C ASP A 486 22.87 8.68 40.19
N ASP A 487 23.55 8.79 39.04
CA ASP A 487 23.85 10.04 38.36
C ASP A 487 23.74 9.90 36.83
N PHE A 488 23.50 11.03 36.16
CA PHE A 488 23.30 11.06 34.71
C PHE A 488 24.53 10.62 33.91
N GLU A 489 25.76 10.86 34.39
CA GLU A 489 26.98 10.44 33.68
C GLU A 489 27.16 8.92 33.73
N SER A 490 26.75 8.28 34.81
CA SER A 490 26.71 6.82 34.93
C SER A 490 25.66 6.21 33.98
N LEU A 491 24.45 6.77 33.92
CA LEU A 491 23.43 6.36 32.94
C LEU A 491 23.96 6.52 31.49
N LYS A 492 24.59 7.66 31.21
CA LYS A 492 25.18 7.97 29.90
C LYS A 492 26.21 6.94 29.48
N LYS A 493 27.09 6.49 30.39
CA LYS A 493 28.05 5.41 30.13
C LYS A 493 27.36 4.09 29.82
N GLN A 494 26.33 3.71 30.58
CA GLN A 494 25.58 2.47 30.37
C GLN A 494 24.93 2.46 28.98
N ILE A 495 24.20 3.52 28.62
CA ILE A 495 23.52 3.62 27.33
C ILE A 495 24.51 3.70 26.17
N GLN A 496 25.59 4.47 26.31
CA GLN A 496 26.64 4.56 25.29
C GLN A 496 27.34 3.21 25.06
N PHE A 497 27.61 2.44 26.12
CA PHE A 497 28.19 1.10 26.01
C PHE A 497 27.33 0.16 25.17
N VAL A 498 26.01 0.19 25.34
CA VAL A 498 25.09 -0.60 24.51
C VAL A 498 25.10 -0.07 23.07
N ARG A 499 24.93 1.24 22.87
CA ARG A 499 24.86 1.84 21.52
C ARG A 499 26.12 1.61 20.69
N GLU A 500 27.29 1.62 21.32
CA GLU A 500 28.58 1.35 20.66
C GLU A 500 28.62 -0.04 20.00
N GLN A 501 27.88 -1.02 20.53
CA GLN A 501 27.81 -2.37 19.98
C GLN A 501 26.97 -2.47 18.70
N TYR A 502 26.16 -1.46 18.39
CA TYR A 502 25.28 -1.42 17.22
C TYR A 502 25.63 -0.30 16.24
N LYS A 503 26.73 0.44 16.47
CA LYS A 503 27.09 1.62 15.65
C LYS A 503 27.42 1.28 14.20
N GLU A 504 27.93 0.06 13.96
CA GLU A 504 28.33 -0.41 12.63
C GLU A 504 27.18 -1.15 11.91
N GLU A 505 26.04 -1.31 12.57
CA GLU A 505 24.86 -1.97 11.99
C GLU A 505 24.26 -1.06 10.92
N SER A 506 24.25 -1.54 9.68
CA SER A 506 23.70 -0.84 8.52
C SER A 506 22.69 -1.73 7.83
N PHE A 507 21.48 -1.21 7.62
CA PHE A 507 20.39 -1.95 7.00
C PHE A 507 20.30 -1.64 5.51
N SER A 508 19.66 -2.53 4.75
CA SER A 508 19.49 -2.37 3.30
C SER A 508 18.74 -1.08 2.96
N TYR A 509 17.77 -0.65 3.77
CA TYR A 509 17.05 0.60 3.57
C TYR A 509 17.93 1.84 3.75
N GLU A 510 19.06 1.76 4.45
CA GLU A 510 20.05 2.83 4.53
C GLU A 510 20.98 2.78 3.33
N THR A 511 21.46 1.57 3.03
CA THR A 511 22.35 1.29 1.89
C THR A 511 21.72 1.75 0.57
N TYR A 512 20.42 1.54 0.39
CA TYR A 512 19.68 1.91 -0.82
C TYR A 512 18.88 3.22 -0.67
N SER A 513 19.26 4.08 0.28
CA SER A 513 18.75 5.46 0.44
C SER A 513 17.22 5.57 0.60
N PHE A 514 16.64 4.67 1.39
CA PHE A 514 15.23 4.70 1.77
C PHE A 514 15.02 4.60 3.30
N PRO A 515 15.60 5.50 4.11
CA PRO A 515 15.52 5.44 5.58
C PRO A 515 14.09 5.46 6.14
N ALA A 516 13.14 6.06 5.43
CA ALA A 516 11.73 6.08 5.84
C ALA A 516 11.07 4.70 5.86
N LEU A 517 11.67 3.67 5.25
CA LEU A 517 11.16 2.30 5.35
C LEU A 517 11.12 1.82 6.80
N GLU A 518 12.08 2.22 7.64
CA GLU A 518 12.09 1.88 9.06
C GLU A 518 10.80 2.34 9.75
N PHE A 519 10.36 3.58 9.49
CA PHE A 519 9.13 4.12 10.07
C PHE A 519 7.90 3.40 9.52
N ILE A 520 7.89 3.07 8.24
CA ILE A 520 6.79 2.32 7.60
C ILE A 520 6.67 0.93 8.22
N VAL A 521 7.77 0.22 8.43
CA VAL A 521 7.76 -1.11 9.05
C VAL A 521 7.31 -1.02 10.51
N SER A 522 7.94 -0.13 11.28
CA SER A 522 7.66 0.04 12.70
C SER A 522 6.22 0.44 12.97
N ARG A 523 5.67 1.39 12.20
CA ARG A 523 4.26 1.80 12.33
C ARG A 523 3.29 0.68 11.89
N TYR A 524 3.69 -0.20 10.97
CA TYR A 524 2.84 -1.31 10.51
C TYR A 524 2.72 -2.45 11.51
N TYR A 525 3.84 -2.82 12.12
CA TYR A 525 3.87 -3.97 13.03
C TYR A 525 3.94 -3.59 14.52
N GLY A 526 3.96 -2.31 14.87
CA GLY A 526 4.11 -1.85 16.26
C GLY A 526 5.54 -1.99 16.80
N TYR A 527 6.56 -1.98 15.92
CA TYR A 527 7.95 -2.12 16.38
C TYR A 527 8.55 -0.80 16.86
N SER A 528 9.48 -0.91 17.81
CA SER A 528 10.36 0.20 18.16
C SER A 528 11.29 0.53 16.99
N VAL A 529 11.39 1.81 16.63
CA VAL A 529 12.43 2.31 15.71
C VAL A 529 13.76 2.41 16.44
N ARG A 530 14.90 2.38 15.72
CA ARG A 530 16.19 2.69 16.33
C ARG A 530 16.18 4.11 16.87
N ILE A 531 16.50 4.26 18.15
CA ILE A 531 16.62 5.55 18.83
C ILE A 531 18.00 6.14 18.52
N ARG A 532 18.01 7.15 17.65
CA ARG A 532 19.21 7.86 17.20
C ARG A 532 18.88 9.28 16.80
N ARG A 533 19.92 10.08 16.64
CA ARG A 533 19.86 11.42 16.05
C ARG A 533 19.93 11.35 14.53
N GLU A 534 19.28 12.31 13.86
CA GLU A 534 19.24 12.44 12.39
C GLU A 534 20.23 13.46 11.84
#